data_AF-A0A8B6ZQ89-F1
#
_entry.id   AF-A0A8B6ZQ89-F1
#
_cell.length_a   1.000
_cell.length_b   1.000
_cell.length_c   1.000
_cell.angle_alpha   90.00
_cell.angle_beta   90.00
_cell.angle_gamma   90.00
#
_symmetry.space_group_name_H-M   'P 1'
#
loop_
_entity.id
_entity.type
_entity.pdbx_description
1 polymer ?
#
loop_
_entity_poly.entity_id
_entity_poly.type
_entity_poly.pdbx_seq_one_letter_code
_entity_poly.pdbx_strand_id
1 'polypeptide(L)'
;METRTLRGLLALLFLPLPAPRGASAGSLQSPGLSECFQVNGADYRGHQNRTGPRGAGRPCLFWDQTQQHSYSSASDPQGRWGLGAHNFCRNPDGDVQPWCYVAETEEGIYWRYCDIPTCHMPGYLGCFVDSGAPPALSGPSGTSTKLTVQVCLRFCRLKGYQLAGVEAGYACFCGSESDLARGRPAPATDCDQICFGHPGQLCGGDGRLGIYEVSVGSCQGNWTAPQGVIYSPDFPDEYGPDRNCSWALGPPGASLELTFRLFELADPRDRLELRDAASGRLLPDVCSLSRSCVLAPGKGPLAVGPSRRPGKSWAVWYRRPRGVALPCPPGDPQAEGPAAGYRPLSGSNQTSLRSLISAL
;
A
#
# COMPACT_ATOMS: atom_id res chain seq x y z
N MET A 1 -54.61 35.63 -32.00
CA MET A 1 -53.72 35.94 -30.86
C MET A 1 -53.16 34.62 -30.37
N GLU A 2 -51.97 34.25 -30.85
CA GLU A 2 -51.26 33.04 -30.41
C GLU A 2 -50.60 33.27 -29.05
N THR A 3 -50.82 32.35 -28.11
CA THR A 3 -50.12 32.29 -26.82
C THR A 3 -48.88 31.41 -26.96
N ARG A 4 -47.68 32.01 -26.88
CA ARG A 4 -46.39 31.31 -26.86
C ARG A 4 -46.16 30.65 -25.49
N THR A 5 -46.01 29.34 -25.49
CA THR A 5 -45.54 28.54 -24.35
C THR A 5 -44.01 28.54 -24.32
N LEU A 6 -43.38 29.12 -23.28
CA LEU A 6 -41.94 28.94 -23.04
C LEU A 6 -41.70 27.58 -22.38
N ARG A 7 -41.12 26.63 -23.13
CA ARG A 7 -40.49 25.43 -22.57
C ARG A 7 -39.06 25.78 -22.14
N GLY A 8 -38.84 25.97 -20.84
CA GLY A 8 -37.51 26.03 -20.26
C GLY A 8 -36.90 24.63 -20.21
N LEU A 9 -35.87 24.37 -21.01
CA LEU A 9 -34.99 23.21 -20.80
C LEU A 9 -34.11 23.50 -19.58
N LEU A 10 -34.37 22.82 -18.47
CA LEU A 10 -33.45 22.77 -17.34
C LEU A 10 -32.31 21.83 -17.73
N ALA A 11 -31.23 22.38 -18.29
CA ALA A 11 -29.99 21.65 -18.51
C ALA A 11 -29.33 21.40 -17.15
N LEU A 12 -29.53 20.19 -16.59
CA LEU A 12 -28.75 19.68 -15.47
C LEU A 12 -27.30 19.52 -15.94
N LEU A 13 -26.49 20.55 -15.74
CA LEU A 13 -25.05 20.49 -15.85
C LEU A 13 -24.53 19.57 -14.74
N PHE A 14 -24.34 18.29 -15.05
CA PHE A 14 -23.54 17.39 -14.24
C PHE A 14 -22.09 17.87 -14.31
N LEU A 15 -21.70 18.77 -13.41
CA LEU A 15 -20.30 19.08 -13.17
C LEU A 15 -19.63 17.77 -12.71
N PRO A 16 -18.62 17.24 -13.43
CA PRO A 16 -17.91 16.06 -12.98
C PRO A 16 -17.26 16.37 -11.63
N LEU A 17 -17.50 15.51 -10.64
CA LEU A 17 -16.81 15.56 -9.35
C LEU A 17 -15.29 15.60 -9.62
N PRO A 18 -14.53 16.49 -8.96
CA PRO A 18 -13.09 16.52 -9.12
C PRO A 18 -12.51 15.16 -8.74
N ALA A 19 -11.68 14.58 -9.63
CA ALA A 19 -10.98 13.34 -9.35
C ALA A 19 -10.14 13.51 -8.06
N PRO A 20 -10.06 12.48 -7.20
CA PRO A 20 -9.25 12.57 -5.99
C PRO A 20 -7.80 12.87 -6.39
N ARG A 21 -7.21 13.85 -5.70
CA ARG A 21 -5.78 14.16 -5.81
C ARG A 21 -5.04 13.17 -4.91
N GLY A 22 -4.10 12.42 -5.47
CA GLY A 22 -3.26 11.50 -4.71
C GLY A 22 -2.15 12.26 -3.99
N ALA A 23 -2.01 11.99 -2.69
CA ALA A 23 -1.01 12.50 -1.76
C ALA A 23 -0.85 14.04 -1.74
N SER A 24 -1.48 14.68 -0.75
CA SER A 24 -1.06 16.02 -0.33
C SER A 24 0.34 15.91 0.29
N ALA A 25 1.19 16.89 0.04
CA ALA A 25 2.54 16.98 0.58
C ALA A 25 2.60 17.12 2.12
N GLY A 26 1.47 16.95 2.82
CA GLY A 26 1.28 17.12 4.25
C GLY A 26 1.25 15.84 5.09
N SER A 27 1.66 14.68 4.56
CA SER A 27 1.83 13.49 5.41
C SER A 27 2.94 13.74 6.42
N LEU A 28 2.63 13.65 7.73
CA LEU A 28 3.61 13.58 8.82
C LEU A 28 4.61 12.41 8.66
N GLN A 29 4.35 11.49 7.72
CA GLN A 29 5.14 10.29 7.48
C GLN A 29 5.44 10.14 5.98
N SER A 30 6.72 10.19 5.62
CA SER A 30 7.16 10.07 4.23
C SER A 30 6.88 8.64 3.71
N PRO A 31 6.10 8.44 2.62
CA PRO A 31 5.73 7.11 2.14
C PRO A 31 6.90 6.16 1.84
N GLY A 32 8.10 6.71 1.60
CA GLY A 32 9.32 5.92 1.39
C GLY A 32 9.96 5.33 2.65
N LEU A 33 9.46 5.68 3.85
CA LEU A 33 9.98 5.21 5.14
C LEU A 33 9.09 4.15 5.81
N SER A 34 7.91 3.86 5.26
CA SER A 34 7.01 2.87 5.86
C SER A 34 7.50 1.44 5.59
N GLU A 35 7.44 0.61 6.63
CA GLU A 35 7.70 -0.82 6.60
C GLU A 35 6.42 -1.66 6.42
N CYS A 36 5.25 -1.02 6.35
CA CYS A 36 3.95 -1.68 6.22
C CYS A 36 3.09 -1.04 5.14
N PHE A 37 2.48 -1.88 4.33
CA PHE A 37 1.57 -1.50 3.26
C PHE A 37 0.19 -2.13 3.44
N GLN A 38 0.02 -3.09 4.36
CA GLN A 38 -1.30 -3.54 4.83
C GLN A 38 -1.75 -2.75 6.08
N VAL A 39 -3.07 -2.59 6.27
CA VAL A 39 -3.65 -1.85 7.42
C VAL A 39 -3.20 -2.45 8.73
N ASN A 40 -3.20 -3.77 8.81
CA ASN A 40 -2.93 -4.54 10.01
C ASN A 40 -1.47 -4.98 10.14
N GLY A 41 -0.59 -4.49 9.26
CA GLY A 41 0.83 -4.83 9.30
C GLY A 41 1.15 -6.32 9.08
N ALA A 42 0.28 -7.10 8.43
CA ALA A 42 0.57 -8.49 8.06
C ALA A 42 1.82 -8.65 7.17
N ASP A 43 2.18 -7.61 6.43
CA ASP A 43 3.41 -7.54 5.63
C ASP A 43 4.63 -7.02 6.40
N TYR A 44 4.51 -6.69 7.69
CA TYR A 44 5.65 -6.23 8.49
C TYR A 44 6.75 -7.29 8.55
N ARG A 45 7.97 -6.90 8.13
CA ARG A 45 9.17 -7.76 8.20
C ARG A 45 10.35 -7.09 8.89
N GLY A 46 10.11 -5.98 9.60
CA GLY A 46 11.15 -5.28 10.37
C GLY A 46 11.63 -6.07 11.59
N HIS A 47 12.50 -5.42 12.37
CA HIS A 47 13.28 -6.05 13.45
C HIS A 47 12.87 -5.62 14.86
N GLN A 48 11.72 -4.98 15.05
CA GLN A 48 11.25 -4.64 16.38
C GLN A 48 10.94 -5.93 17.18
N ASN A 49 11.61 -6.12 18.31
CA ASN A 49 11.48 -7.29 19.19
C ASN A 49 10.94 -6.95 20.58
N ARG A 50 10.27 -5.80 20.70
CA ARG A 50 9.59 -5.35 21.91
C ARG A 50 8.22 -4.79 21.55
N THR A 51 7.31 -4.89 22.51
CA THR A 51 5.91 -4.46 22.34
C THR A 51 5.73 -2.95 22.29
N GLY A 52 6.74 -2.15 22.69
CA GLY A 52 6.70 -0.69 22.61
C GLY A 52 7.86 -0.09 21.82
N PRO A 53 7.73 1.18 21.40
CA PRO A 53 8.74 1.87 20.61
C PRO A 53 9.98 2.20 21.45
N ARG A 54 11.12 2.41 20.78
CA ARG A 54 12.38 2.90 21.39
C ARG A 54 12.85 2.07 22.60
N GLY A 55 12.62 0.75 22.57
CA GLY A 55 13.03 -0.14 23.66
C GLY A 55 12.02 -0.24 24.80
N ALA A 56 10.88 0.45 24.74
CA ALA A 56 9.82 0.36 25.73
C ALA A 56 9.03 -0.96 25.61
N GLY A 57 8.12 -1.20 26.55
CA GLY A 57 7.27 -2.39 26.58
C GLY A 57 8.02 -3.66 27.00
N ARG A 58 7.31 -4.80 26.93
CA ARG A 58 7.84 -6.13 27.24
C ARG A 58 8.67 -6.69 26.07
N PRO A 59 9.75 -7.46 26.36
CA PRO A 59 10.50 -8.18 25.36
C PRO A 59 9.67 -9.33 24.77
N CYS A 60 9.79 -9.52 23.46
CA CYS A 60 9.15 -10.61 22.74
C CYS A 60 9.89 -11.94 22.93
N LEU A 61 9.15 -13.04 22.96
CA LEU A 61 9.68 -14.40 22.91
C LEU A 61 9.99 -14.81 21.46
N PHE A 62 10.90 -15.77 21.31
CA PHE A 62 11.34 -16.27 20.03
C PHE A 62 10.33 -17.26 19.43
N TRP A 63 10.01 -17.11 18.13
CA TRP A 63 9.01 -17.96 17.47
C TRP A 63 9.44 -19.43 17.33
N ASP A 64 10.74 -19.72 17.38
CA ASP A 64 11.31 -21.07 17.39
C ASP A 64 11.44 -21.65 18.81
N GLN A 65 10.93 -20.97 19.83
CA GLN A 65 10.88 -21.45 21.22
C GLN A 65 9.44 -21.45 21.78
N THR A 66 8.45 -21.14 20.93
CA THR A 66 7.04 -21.03 21.31
C THR A 66 6.17 -22.12 20.65
N GLN A 67 6.71 -23.32 20.47
CA GLN A 67 6.02 -24.45 19.80
C GLN A 67 4.74 -24.89 20.54
N GLN A 68 4.61 -24.56 21.82
CA GLN A 68 3.40 -24.83 22.60
C GLN A 68 2.19 -23.99 22.17
N HIS A 69 2.42 -22.88 21.46
CA HIS A 69 1.35 -21.99 20.99
C HIS A 69 1.03 -22.22 19.51
N SER A 70 -0.14 -21.75 19.06
CA SER A 70 -0.65 -22.00 17.70
C SER A 70 0.26 -21.48 16.59
N TYR A 71 0.95 -20.36 16.82
CA TYR A 71 1.88 -19.75 15.87
C TYR A 71 3.32 -19.88 16.36
N SER A 72 4.16 -20.53 15.57
CA SER A 72 5.59 -20.75 15.81
C SER A 72 6.32 -21.01 14.50
N SER A 73 7.65 -21.05 14.52
CA SER A 73 8.47 -21.43 13.36
C SER A 73 8.09 -22.80 12.79
N ALA A 74 7.62 -23.73 13.63
CA ALA A 74 7.14 -25.05 13.19
C ALA A 74 5.83 -24.97 12.40
N SER A 75 4.97 -24.00 12.71
CA SER A 75 3.71 -23.76 12.00
C SER A 75 3.86 -22.99 10.68
N ASP A 76 5.03 -22.39 10.42
CA ASP A 76 5.35 -21.63 9.19
C ASP A 76 6.55 -22.20 8.42
N PRO A 77 6.50 -23.47 7.97
CA PRO A 77 7.66 -24.11 7.32
C PRO A 77 8.06 -23.45 5.99
N GLN A 78 7.16 -22.67 5.39
CA GLN A 78 7.38 -21.97 4.12
C GLN A 78 7.74 -20.49 4.32
N GLY A 79 7.82 -20.01 5.57
CA GLY A 79 8.15 -18.62 5.89
C GLY A 79 7.15 -17.59 5.35
N ARG A 80 5.89 -17.98 5.14
CA ARG A 80 4.85 -17.10 4.57
C ARG A 80 4.51 -15.96 5.52
N TRP A 81 4.41 -16.26 6.82
CA TRP A 81 4.13 -15.28 7.86
C TRP A 81 5.40 -14.57 8.35
N GLY A 82 6.56 -15.07 7.94
CA GLY A 82 7.85 -14.53 8.34
C GLY A 82 8.18 -14.88 9.79
N LEU A 83 7.76 -16.07 10.25
CA LEU A 83 8.21 -16.64 11.52
C LEU A 83 9.53 -17.39 11.29
N GLY A 84 10.37 -17.45 12.32
CA GLY A 84 11.69 -18.08 12.22
C GLY A 84 12.48 -17.98 13.53
N ALA A 85 13.80 -18.21 13.45
CA ALA A 85 14.71 -18.11 14.58
C ALA A 85 14.99 -16.64 15.00
N HIS A 86 13.92 -15.93 15.36
CA HIS A 86 13.93 -14.55 15.83
C HIS A 86 12.72 -14.28 16.73
N ASN A 87 12.71 -13.14 17.41
CA ASN A 87 11.60 -12.67 18.26
C ASN A 87 10.98 -11.36 17.77
N PHE A 88 11.10 -11.06 16.47
CA PHE A 88 10.50 -9.86 15.89
C PHE A 88 8.97 -9.94 15.85
N CYS A 89 8.28 -8.82 16.06
CA CYS A 89 6.83 -8.72 15.96
C CYS A 89 6.34 -9.15 14.56
N ARG A 90 5.24 -9.91 14.51
CA ARG A 90 4.63 -10.42 13.27
C ARG A 90 3.11 -10.45 13.43
N ASN A 91 2.39 -10.66 12.34
CA ASN A 91 0.95 -10.84 12.35
C ASN A 91 0.58 -12.08 11.50
N PRO A 92 0.80 -13.30 12.03
CA PRO A 92 0.60 -14.54 11.29
C PRO A 92 -0.87 -14.98 11.19
N ASP A 93 -1.72 -14.50 12.10
CA ASP A 93 -3.14 -14.81 12.22
C ASP A 93 -4.06 -13.84 11.48
N GLY A 94 -3.51 -12.73 10.99
CA GLY A 94 -4.31 -11.70 10.32
C GLY A 94 -5.13 -10.86 11.29
N ASP A 95 -4.70 -10.79 12.56
CA ASP A 95 -5.24 -9.89 13.57
C ASP A 95 -5.03 -8.42 13.15
N VAL A 96 -5.49 -7.47 13.95
CA VAL A 96 -5.56 -6.04 13.61
C VAL A 96 -4.22 -5.31 13.59
N GLN A 97 -3.16 -5.86 14.22
CA GLN A 97 -1.81 -5.31 14.17
C GLN A 97 -0.75 -6.37 14.50
N PRO A 98 0.54 -6.11 14.20
CA PRO A 98 1.62 -7.01 14.60
C PRO A 98 1.69 -7.19 16.12
N TRP A 99 2.01 -8.40 16.54
CA TRP A 99 2.12 -8.81 17.93
C TRP A 99 3.29 -9.77 18.13
N CYS A 100 3.55 -10.10 19.39
CA CYS A 100 4.47 -11.15 19.76
C CYS A 100 4.04 -11.80 21.09
N TYR A 101 4.51 -13.03 21.32
CA TYR A 101 4.40 -13.62 22.65
C TYR A 101 5.31 -12.89 23.63
N VAL A 102 4.89 -12.84 24.90
CA VAL A 102 5.64 -12.27 26.01
C VAL A 102 5.67 -13.25 27.16
N ALA A 103 6.58 -13.07 28.12
CA ALA A 103 6.55 -13.83 29.37
C ALA A 103 5.19 -13.62 30.06
N GLU A 104 4.50 -14.74 30.33
CA GLU A 104 3.16 -14.77 30.91
C GLU A 104 3.08 -13.93 32.20
N THR A 105 1.99 -13.22 32.34
CA THR A 105 1.71 -12.34 33.48
C THR A 105 0.93 -13.08 34.56
N GLU A 106 0.83 -12.49 35.75
CA GLU A 106 -0.07 -12.98 36.80
C GLU A 106 -1.53 -12.99 36.35
N GLU A 107 -1.90 -12.15 35.37
CA GLU A 107 -3.21 -12.13 34.74
C GLU A 107 -3.39 -13.18 33.62
N GLY A 108 -2.39 -14.05 33.38
CA GLY A 108 -2.44 -15.05 32.31
C GLY A 108 -2.28 -14.49 30.90
N ILE A 109 -1.88 -13.23 30.76
CA ILE A 109 -1.60 -12.60 29.45
C ILE A 109 -0.22 -13.06 28.97
N TYR A 110 -0.18 -13.80 27.86
CA TYR A 110 1.02 -14.39 27.27
C TYR A 110 1.39 -13.80 25.89
N TRP A 111 0.66 -12.80 25.41
CA TRP A 111 0.93 -12.09 24.16
C TRP A 111 0.54 -10.62 24.29
N ARG A 112 1.14 -9.75 23.47
CA ARG A 112 0.72 -8.36 23.34
C ARG A 112 0.96 -7.85 21.93
N TYR A 113 0.15 -6.89 21.52
CA TYR A 113 0.43 -6.11 20.34
C TYR A 113 1.72 -5.30 20.44
N CYS A 114 2.31 -5.02 19.28
CA CYS A 114 3.47 -4.17 19.14
C CYS A 114 3.08 -2.80 18.59
N ASP A 115 3.44 -1.74 19.31
CA ASP A 115 3.42 -0.37 18.83
C ASP A 115 4.70 -0.11 18.02
N ILE A 116 4.57 -0.18 16.68
CA ILE A 116 5.68 -0.10 15.72
C ILE A 116 5.55 1.21 14.92
N PRO A 117 6.30 2.26 15.24
CA PRO A 117 6.13 3.58 14.62
C PRO A 117 6.39 3.63 13.11
N THR A 118 7.14 2.65 12.59
CA THR A 118 7.49 2.53 11.17
C THR A 118 6.48 1.67 10.40
N CYS A 119 5.54 1.02 11.07
CA CYS A 119 4.54 0.14 10.47
C CYS A 119 3.19 0.86 10.35
N HIS A 120 3.11 1.82 9.44
CA HIS A 120 1.87 2.50 9.09
C HIS A 120 1.69 2.54 7.58
N MET A 121 0.56 2.04 7.09
CA MET A 121 0.28 2.09 5.66
C MET A 121 0.28 3.55 5.17
N PRO A 122 0.97 3.88 4.07
CA PRO A 122 0.85 5.20 3.47
C PRO A 122 -0.62 5.54 3.16
N GLY A 123 -1.10 6.68 3.66
CA GLY A 123 -2.50 7.10 3.55
C GLY A 123 -3.32 6.90 4.83
N TYR A 124 -2.83 6.13 5.81
CA TYR A 124 -3.29 6.28 7.20
C TYR A 124 -2.50 7.43 7.85
N LEU A 125 -3.20 8.46 8.28
CA LEU A 125 -2.59 9.68 8.83
C LEU A 125 -2.35 9.59 10.34
N GLY A 126 -2.93 8.58 10.99
CA GLY A 126 -2.75 8.29 12.41
C GLY A 126 -4.04 8.33 13.22
N CYS A 127 -3.87 8.15 14.53
CA CYS A 127 -4.93 8.23 15.52
C CYS A 127 -5.02 9.65 16.07
N PHE A 128 -6.22 10.19 16.21
CA PHE A 128 -6.47 11.55 16.69
C PHE A 128 -7.54 11.54 17.79
N VAL A 129 -7.43 12.47 18.73
CA VAL A 129 -8.46 12.68 19.75
C VAL A 129 -9.69 13.31 19.11
N ASP A 130 -10.87 12.76 19.37
CA ASP A 130 -12.15 13.41 19.08
C ASP A 130 -12.83 13.84 20.40
N SER A 131 -13.03 15.14 20.56
CA SER A 131 -13.70 15.73 21.73
C SER A 131 -15.21 15.91 21.55
N GLY A 132 -15.76 15.48 20.40
CA GLY A 132 -17.18 15.55 20.06
C GLY A 132 -17.65 16.91 19.55
N ALA A 133 -17.42 18.00 20.29
CA ALA A 133 -17.92 19.34 19.94
C ALA A 133 -16.85 20.44 20.05
N PRO A 134 -16.26 20.90 18.93
CA PRO A 134 -16.45 20.39 17.57
C PRO A 134 -15.79 19.00 17.38
N PRO A 135 -16.30 18.19 16.42
CA PRO A 135 -15.67 16.92 16.07
C PRO A 135 -14.29 17.16 15.44
N ALA A 136 -13.43 16.14 15.46
CA ALA A 136 -12.09 16.25 14.89
C ALA A 136 -12.11 16.51 13.38
N LEU A 137 -13.11 15.99 12.66
CA LEU A 137 -13.37 16.29 11.25
C LEU A 137 -14.73 16.98 11.12
N SER A 138 -14.76 18.19 10.53
CA SER A 138 -15.94 19.06 10.54
C SER A 138 -16.97 18.79 9.44
N GLY A 139 -16.77 17.77 8.60
CA GLY A 139 -17.66 17.44 7.49
C GLY A 139 -18.83 16.53 7.90
N PRO A 140 -19.56 15.96 6.92
CA PRO A 140 -20.64 15.02 7.15
C PRO A 140 -20.16 13.76 7.89
N SER A 141 -21.03 13.20 8.71
CA SER A 141 -20.82 11.93 9.39
C SER A 141 -21.97 10.96 9.15
N GLY A 142 -21.76 9.70 9.51
CA GLY A 142 -22.75 8.63 9.44
C GLY A 142 -22.31 7.40 10.23
N THR A 143 -23.23 6.46 10.41
CA THR A 143 -22.99 5.22 11.16
C THR A 143 -23.38 4.00 10.34
N SER A 144 -22.69 2.88 10.51
CA SER A 144 -23.01 1.62 9.84
C SER A 144 -22.62 0.41 10.68
N THR A 145 -23.52 -0.58 10.76
CA THR A 145 -23.21 -1.88 11.39
C THR A 145 -22.33 -2.77 10.52
N LYS A 146 -22.07 -2.36 9.27
CA LYS A 146 -21.16 -3.03 8.33
C LYS A 146 -19.99 -2.11 7.97
N LEU A 147 -19.58 -1.25 8.89
CA LEU A 147 -18.52 -0.30 8.63
C LEU A 147 -17.19 -1.03 8.42
N THR A 148 -16.53 -0.74 7.30
CA THR A 148 -15.11 -1.00 7.05
C THR A 148 -14.42 0.33 6.82
N VAL A 149 -13.08 0.35 6.83
CA VAL A 149 -12.32 1.55 6.47
C VAL A 149 -12.71 2.03 5.07
N GLN A 150 -12.82 1.12 4.10
CA GLN A 150 -13.16 1.49 2.72
C GLN A 150 -14.60 2.00 2.57
N VAL A 151 -15.56 1.45 3.31
CA VAL A 151 -16.94 1.97 3.31
C VAL A 151 -16.95 3.45 3.70
N CYS A 152 -16.17 3.83 4.72
CA CYS A 152 -16.04 5.23 5.13
C CYS A 152 -15.30 6.08 4.09
N LEU A 153 -14.18 5.60 3.56
CA LEU A 153 -13.41 6.29 2.51
C LEU A 153 -14.28 6.59 1.29
N ARG A 154 -15.06 5.61 0.82
CA ARG A 154 -15.97 5.77 -0.31
C ARG A 154 -17.07 6.79 0.00
N PHE A 155 -17.65 6.75 1.20
CA PHE A 155 -18.66 7.72 1.62
C PHE A 155 -18.14 9.16 1.55
N CYS A 156 -16.97 9.42 2.13
CA CYS A 156 -16.37 10.76 2.13
C CYS A 156 -15.92 11.22 0.74
N ARG A 157 -15.40 10.29 -0.07
CA ARG A 157 -15.05 10.56 -1.47
C ARG A 157 -16.27 11.02 -2.29
N LEU A 158 -17.41 10.35 -2.14
CA LEU A 158 -18.66 10.73 -2.82
C LEU A 158 -19.22 12.07 -2.34
N LYS A 159 -18.86 12.49 -1.12
CA LYS A 159 -19.21 13.80 -0.55
C LYS A 159 -18.22 14.91 -0.91
N GLY A 160 -17.14 14.60 -1.63
CA GLY A 160 -16.14 15.58 -2.08
C GLY A 160 -15.11 15.99 -1.02
N TYR A 161 -14.97 15.22 0.06
CA TYR A 161 -13.98 15.45 1.12
C TYR A 161 -12.65 14.74 0.84
N GLN A 162 -11.56 15.20 1.43
CA GLN A 162 -10.21 14.66 1.20
C GLN A 162 -9.79 13.67 2.28
N LEU A 163 -10.41 13.76 3.47
CA LEU A 163 -10.14 12.90 4.61
C LEU A 163 -11.39 12.13 5.00
N ALA A 164 -11.18 10.91 5.49
CA ALA A 164 -12.17 10.11 6.18
C ALA A 164 -11.63 9.71 7.54
N GLY A 165 -12.49 9.68 8.54
CA GLY A 165 -12.19 9.26 9.91
C GLY A 165 -13.16 8.18 10.34
N VAL A 166 -12.64 7.14 10.98
CA VAL A 166 -13.42 6.04 11.55
C VAL A 166 -13.29 6.04 13.07
N GLU A 167 -14.39 5.83 13.77
CA GLU A 167 -14.47 5.87 15.24
C GLU A 167 -15.37 4.76 15.78
N ALA A 168 -15.03 4.25 16.97
CA ALA A 168 -15.81 3.29 17.75
C ALA A 168 -16.27 2.03 16.99
N GLY A 169 -15.60 1.65 15.89
CA GLY A 169 -15.96 0.47 15.11
C GLY A 169 -17.11 0.66 14.10
N TYR A 170 -17.93 1.71 14.23
CA TYR A 170 -19.16 1.87 13.43
C TYR A 170 -19.43 3.29 12.91
N ALA A 171 -18.73 4.32 13.39
CA ALA A 171 -18.94 5.71 13.01
C ALA A 171 -17.92 6.16 11.94
N CYS A 172 -18.39 7.00 11.02
CA CYS A 172 -17.61 7.55 9.92
C CYS A 172 -17.79 9.06 9.87
N PHE A 173 -16.69 9.78 9.69
CA PHE A 173 -16.61 11.24 9.65
C PHE A 173 -15.81 11.68 8.43
N CYS A 174 -16.25 12.74 7.76
CA CYS A 174 -15.54 13.29 6.60
C CYS A 174 -14.90 14.62 6.96
N GLY A 175 -13.77 14.95 6.33
CA GLY A 175 -13.09 16.20 6.60
C GLY A 175 -12.13 16.64 5.50
N SER A 176 -11.53 17.79 5.74
CA SER A 176 -10.61 18.49 4.86
C SER A 176 -9.21 18.54 5.48
N GLU A 177 -8.20 18.86 4.69
CA GLU A 177 -6.82 19.02 5.21
C GLU A 177 -6.72 20.09 6.31
N SER A 178 -7.62 21.08 6.33
CA SER A 178 -7.65 22.10 7.37
C SER A 178 -8.03 21.56 8.75
N ASP A 179 -8.77 20.45 8.80
CA ASP A 179 -9.15 19.78 10.04
C ASP A 179 -7.94 19.07 10.66
N LEU A 180 -7.11 18.44 9.84
CA LEU A 180 -5.88 17.78 10.28
C LEU A 180 -4.92 18.73 10.99
N ALA A 181 -4.81 19.98 10.50
CA ALA A 181 -3.96 21.01 11.11
C ALA A 181 -4.42 21.41 12.52
N ARG A 182 -5.70 21.20 12.87
CA ARG A 182 -6.27 21.46 14.20
C ARG A 182 -6.37 20.20 15.06
N GLY A 183 -6.28 19.03 14.44
CA GLY A 183 -6.38 17.73 15.10
C GLY A 183 -5.27 17.52 16.13
N ARG A 184 -5.59 16.81 17.22
CA ARG A 184 -4.64 16.43 18.26
C ARG A 184 -4.26 14.96 18.09
N PRO A 185 -3.00 14.64 17.74
CA PRO A 185 -2.57 13.24 17.62
C PRO A 185 -2.71 12.49 18.95
N ALA A 186 -3.10 11.22 18.86
CA ALA A 186 -3.16 10.27 19.96
C ALA A 186 -2.22 9.09 19.67
N PRO A 187 -1.82 8.29 20.69
CA PRO A 187 -1.12 7.03 20.48
C PRO A 187 -1.87 6.12 19.52
N ALA A 188 -1.16 5.41 18.63
CA ALA A 188 -1.79 4.49 17.69
C ALA A 188 -2.60 3.38 18.40
N THR A 189 -2.14 2.98 19.59
CA THR A 189 -2.79 1.99 20.45
C THR A 189 -4.14 2.45 21.02
N ASP A 190 -4.46 3.74 20.97
CA ASP A 190 -5.76 4.25 21.41
C ASP A 190 -6.86 4.03 20.34
N CYS A 191 -6.46 3.77 19.09
CA CYS A 191 -7.36 3.43 18.00
C CYS A 191 -7.46 1.90 17.83
N ASP A 192 -7.92 1.22 18.88
CA ASP A 192 -7.91 -0.25 19.03
C ASP A 192 -9.25 -0.94 18.71
N GLN A 193 -10.24 -0.20 18.23
CA GLN A 193 -11.58 -0.75 17.99
C GLN A 193 -11.66 -1.43 16.64
N ILE A 194 -12.09 -2.69 16.65
CA ILE A 194 -12.32 -3.48 15.45
C ILE A 194 -13.49 -2.90 14.66
N CYS A 195 -13.34 -2.79 13.34
CA CYS A 195 -14.42 -2.42 12.45
C CYS A 195 -15.56 -3.45 12.50
N PHE A 196 -16.81 -3.00 12.68
CA PHE A 196 -17.97 -3.91 12.77
C PHE A 196 -18.19 -4.73 11.50
N GLY A 197 -17.81 -4.19 10.34
CA GLY A 197 -17.91 -4.87 9.06
C GLY A 197 -16.72 -5.76 8.71
N HIS A 198 -15.58 -5.67 9.42
CA HIS A 198 -14.37 -6.42 9.07
C HIS A 198 -13.42 -6.62 10.26
N PRO A 199 -13.21 -7.86 10.75
CA PRO A 199 -12.45 -8.12 11.97
C PRO A 199 -10.95 -7.84 11.88
N GLY A 200 -10.36 -7.88 10.67
CA GLY A 200 -8.94 -7.56 10.45
C GLY A 200 -8.63 -6.07 10.24
N GLN A 201 -9.53 -5.16 10.60
CA GLN A 201 -9.35 -3.71 10.42
C GLN A 201 -9.68 -2.95 11.70
N LEU A 202 -8.95 -1.85 11.93
CA LEU A 202 -9.20 -0.92 13.02
C LEU A 202 -10.03 0.27 12.53
N CYS A 203 -11.05 0.62 13.30
CA CYS A 203 -12.00 1.69 13.06
C CYS A 203 -12.02 2.68 14.24
N GLY A 204 -10.85 3.20 14.58
CA GLY A 204 -10.67 4.21 15.63
C GLY A 204 -10.74 3.62 17.03
N GLY A 205 -11.24 4.41 17.98
CA GLY A 205 -11.40 4.06 19.38
C GLY A 205 -12.54 4.84 20.03
N ASP A 206 -12.72 4.70 21.34
CA ASP A 206 -13.67 5.53 22.09
C ASP A 206 -13.14 6.97 22.22
N GLY A 207 -13.78 7.93 21.56
CA GLY A 207 -13.28 9.31 21.45
C GLY A 207 -11.94 9.40 20.70
N ARG A 208 -11.71 8.47 19.76
CA ARG A 208 -10.46 8.36 18.98
C ARG A 208 -10.76 8.08 17.52
N LEU A 209 -10.28 8.96 16.66
CA LEU A 209 -10.51 8.91 15.23
C LEU A 209 -9.28 8.37 14.51
N GLY A 210 -9.42 7.24 13.83
CA GLY A 210 -8.43 6.79 12.86
C GLY A 210 -8.64 7.54 11.54
N ILE A 211 -7.70 8.41 11.16
CA ILE A 211 -7.85 9.28 9.98
C ILE A 211 -7.08 8.73 8.77
N TYR A 212 -7.72 8.75 7.61
CA TYR A 212 -7.23 8.24 6.35
C TYR A 212 -7.42 9.25 5.20
N GLU A 213 -6.50 9.23 4.23
CA GLU A 213 -6.68 9.91 2.94
C GLU A 213 -7.72 9.19 2.07
N VAL A 214 -8.71 9.90 1.52
CA VAL A 214 -9.75 9.28 0.68
C VAL A 214 -9.24 8.74 -0.65
N SER A 215 -8.00 9.02 -1.04
CA SER A 215 -7.37 8.45 -2.25
C SER A 215 -7.06 6.97 -2.10
N VAL A 216 -6.92 6.46 -0.87
CA VAL A 216 -6.74 5.03 -0.57
C VAL A 216 -7.93 4.23 -1.12
N GLY A 217 -7.66 3.14 -1.83
CA GLY A 217 -8.70 2.28 -2.41
C GLY A 217 -9.54 2.94 -3.51
N SER A 218 -9.08 4.05 -4.10
CA SER A 218 -9.81 4.71 -5.20
C SER A 218 -9.63 3.96 -6.53
N CYS A 219 -10.66 3.97 -7.38
CA CYS A 219 -10.61 3.36 -8.72
C CYS A 219 -10.12 4.33 -9.81
N GLN A 220 -9.90 5.60 -9.44
CA GLN A 220 -9.45 6.65 -10.33
C GLN A 220 -8.81 7.79 -9.56
N GLY A 221 -8.00 8.60 -10.23
CA GLY A 221 -7.43 9.82 -9.64
C GLY A 221 -6.20 10.31 -10.40
N ASN A 222 -5.61 11.38 -9.88
CA ASN A 222 -4.38 11.96 -10.43
C ASN A 222 -3.33 12.07 -9.33
N TRP A 223 -2.21 11.36 -9.51
CA TRP A 223 -1.07 11.34 -8.60
C TRP A 223 0.03 12.22 -9.18
N THR A 224 0.12 13.43 -8.65
CA THR A 224 1.10 14.44 -9.07
C THR A 224 2.21 14.66 -8.06
N ALA A 225 2.05 14.15 -6.83
CA ALA A 225 3.04 14.29 -5.78
C ALA A 225 4.40 13.67 -6.18
N PRO A 226 5.54 14.15 -5.65
CA PRO A 226 6.86 13.59 -5.95
C PRO A 226 6.97 12.08 -5.71
N GLN A 227 6.30 11.59 -4.66
CA GLN A 227 6.23 10.18 -4.28
C GLN A 227 4.86 9.88 -3.67
N GLY A 228 4.49 8.60 -3.59
CA GLY A 228 3.20 8.17 -3.03
C GLY A 228 2.97 6.68 -3.22
N VAL A 229 1.79 6.21 -2.81
CA VAL A 229 1.36 4.82 -3.00
C VAL A 229 0.02 4.79 -3.69
N ILE A 230 -0.12 3.83 -4.60
CA ILE A 230 -1.39 3.48 -5.24
C ILE A 230 -1.75 2.08 -4.75
N TYR A 231 -2.97 1.94 -4.26
CA TYR A 231 -3.52 0.68 -3.78
C TYR A 231 -4.53 0.12 -4.78
N SER A 232 -4.81 -1.18 -4.64
CA SER A 232 -5.93 -1.81 -5.32
C SER A 232 -7.26 -1.08 -5.06
N PRO A 233 -8.21 -1.12 -6.00
CA PRO A 233 -9.55 -0.60 -5.77
C PRO A 233 -10.15 -1.25 -4.51
N ASP A 234 -10.97 -0.54 -3.78
CA ASP A 234 -11.63 -1.05 -2.58
C ASP A 234 -10.70 -1.39 -1.38
N PHE A 235 -9.38 -1.22 -1.53
CA PHE A 235 -8.43 -1.38 -0.43
C PHE A 235 -8.79 -0.47 0.77
N PRO A 236 -8.76 -0.97 2.01
CA PRO A 236 -8.20 -2.27 2.44
C PRO A 236 -9.09 -3.49 2.34
N ASP A 237 -10.34 -3.34 1.91
CA ASP A 237 -11.18 -4.47 1.57
C ASP A 237 -10.67 -5.16 0.29
N GLU A 238 -11.13 -6.38 0.05
CA GLU A 238 -10.87 -7.08 -1.21
C GLU A 238 -11.48 -6.31 -2.39
N TYR A 239 -10.74 -6.22 -3.50
CA TYR A 239 -11.27 -5.56 -4.68
C TYR A 239 -12.44 -6.37 -5.27
N GLY A 240 -13.53 -5.68 -5.66
CA GLY A 240 -14.68 -6.34 -6.28
C GLY A 240 -14.41 -6.85 -7.71
N PRO A 241 -15.33 -7.65 -8.28
CA PRO A 241 -15.26 -8.06 -9.67
C PRO A 241 -15.57 -6.91 -10.66
N ASP A 242 -15.18 -7.16 -11.91
CA ASP A 242 -15.16 -6.41 -13.15
C ASP A 242 -14.71 -4.94 -13.02
N ARG A 243 -13.75 -4.68 -12.12
CA ARG A 243 -13.18 -3.35 -11.91
C ARG A 243 -12.26 -2.94 -13.06
N ASN A 244 -12.64 -1.89 -13.78
CA ASN A 244 -11.79 -1.23 -14.76
C ASN A 244 -11.36 0.14 -14.21
N CYS A 245 -10.21 0.16 -13.54
CA CYS A 245 -9.71 1.32 -12.80
C CYS A 245 -8.45 1.88 -13.47
N SER A 246 -8.31 3.21 -13.46
CA SER A 246 -7.16 3.88 -14.08
C SER A 246 -6.69 5.07 -13.27
N TRP A 247 -5.39 5.15 -13.02
CA TRP A 247 -4.78 6.19 -12.20
C TRP A 247 -3.74 6.95 -13.00
N ALA A 248 -3.97 8.25 -13.21
CA ALA A 248 -3.06 9.11 -13.95
C ALA A 248 -1.85 9.47 -13.08
N LEU A 249 -0.64 9.20 -13.59
CA LEU A 249 0.61 9.63 -12.99
C LEU A 249 1.09 10.89 -13.71
N GLY A 250 1.02 12.05 -13.03
CA GLY A 250 1.44 13.34 -13.58
C GLY A 250 2.64 13.95 -12.84
N PRO A 251 3.23 15.05 -13.33
CA PRO A 251 3.02 15.64 -14.65
C PRO A 251 3.62 14.76 -15.77
N PRO A 252 3.11 14.86 -17.01
CA PRO A 252 3.68 14.15 -18.16
C PRO A 252 5.16 14.49 -18.35
N GLY A 253 5.96 13.54 -18.82
CA GLY A 253 7.39 13.75 -19.06
C GLY A 253 8.30 13.60 -17.82
N ALA A 254 7.76 13.31 -16.65
CA ALA A 254 8.58 12.94 -15.49
C ALA A 254 9.07 11.49 -15.57
N SER A 255 10.33 11.24 -15.21
CA SER A 255 10.80 9.88 -14.90
C SER A 255 10.10 9.36 -13.65
N LEU A 256 9.67 8.10 -13.67
CA LEU A 256 8.98 7.46 -12.57
C LEU A 256 9.70 6.17 -12.20
N GLU A 257 9.91 5.95 -10.92
CA GLU A 257 10.32 4.66 -10.41
C GLU A 257 9.16 4.07 -9.63
N LEU A 258 8.82 2.83 -9.96
CA LEU A 258 7.74 2.06 -9.35
C LEU A 258 8.34 0.88 -8.59
N THR A 259 7.86 0.65 -7.37
CA THR A 259 8.23 -0.51 -6.56
C THR A 259 6.97 -1.18 -6.05
N PHE A 260 6.87 -2.48 -6.29
CA PHE A 260 5.74 -3.30 -5.86
C PHE A 260 6.04 -3.79 -4.44
N ARG A 261 5.33 -3.24 -3.46
CA ARG A 261 5.54 -3.54 -2.04
C ARG A 261 4.63 -4.66 -1.56
N LEU A 262 3.38 -4.65 -2.02
CA LEU A 262 2.41 -5.72 -1.87
C LEU A 262 1.95 -6.14 -3.27
N PHE A 263 2.05 -7.43 -3.59
CA PHE A 263 1.66 -7.94 -4.90
C PHE A 263 1.07 -9.34 -4.77
N GLU A 264 -0.20 -9.39 -4.42
CA GLU A 264 -1.00 -10.61 -4.45
C GLU A 264 -2.17 -10.35 -5.40
N LEU A 265 -2.21 -11.06 -6.52
CA LEU A 265 -3.36 -11.07 -7.43
C LEU A 265 -4.14 -12.36 -7.20
N ALA A 266 -5.46 -12.27 -7.14
CA ALA A 266 -6.28 -13.42 -6.79
C ALA A 266 -6.54 -14.38 -7.95
N ASP A 267 -6.65 -13.85 -9.17
CA ASP A 267 -6.84 -14.66 -10.37
C ASP A 267 -5.67 -14.44 -11.36
N PRO A 268 -5.15 -15.50 -12.02
CA PRO A 268 -4.16 -15.35 -13.08
C PRO A 268 -4.59 -14.46 -14.26
N ARG A 269 -5.90 -14.18 -14.39
CA ARG A 269 -6.46 -13.26 -15.38
C ARG A 269 -6.50 -11.81 -14.92
N ASP A 270 -6.32 -11.56 -13.62
CA ASP A 270 -6.19 -10.22 -13.08
C ASP A 270 -4.86 -9.64 -13.58
N ARG A 271 -4.91 -8.43 -14.15
CA ARG A 271 -3.73 -7.79 -14.75
C ARG A 271 -3.60 -6.36 -14.26
N LEU A 272 -2.42 -6.06 -13.74
CA LEU A 272 -1.96 -4.71 -13.48
C LEU A 272 -1.07 -4.28 -14.65
N GLU A 273 -1.57 -3.35 -15.44
CA GLU A 273 -0.95 -2.90 -16.67
C GLU A 273 -0.47 -1.46 -16.54
N LEU A 274 0.61 -1.14 -17.24
CA LEU A 274 1.10 0.23 -17.34
C LEU A 274 0.97 0.70 -18.79
N ARG A 275 0.32 1.84 -18.98
CA ARG A 275 0.01 2.38 -20.32
C ARG A 275 0.69 3.72 -20.53
N ASP A 276 1.14 3.98 -21.74
CA ASP A 276 1.65 5.29 -22.12
C ASP A 276 0.52 6.35 -22.14
N ALA A 277 0.79 7.56 -21.65
CA ALA A 277 -0.26 8.59 -21.45
C ALA A 277 -0.74 9.19 -22.77
N ALA A 278 0.18 9.31 -23.73
CA ALA A 278 -0.10 9.96 -25.01
C ALA A 278 -0.70 8.97 -26.02
N SER A 279 -0.19 7.74 -26.05
CA SER A 279 -0.57 6.74 -27.05
C SER A 279 -1.54 5.67 -26.54
N GLY A 280 -1.76 5.56 -25.22
CA GLY A 280 -2.56 4.49 -24.62
C GLY A 280 -1.96 3.09 -24.79
N ARG A 281 -0.77 3.00 -25.42
CA ARG A 281 -0.09 1.77 -25.75
C ARG A 281 0.37 1.08 -24.46
N LEU A 282 0.15 -0.23 -24.41
CA LEU A 282 0.68 -1.06 -23.34
C LEU A 282 2.21 -1.00 -23.36
N LEU A 283 2.82 -0.67 -22.24
CA LEU A 283 4.26 -0.75 -22.09
C LEU A 283 4.61 -2.23 -21.83
N PRO A 284 5.45 -2.86 -22.67
CA PRO A 284 5.68 -4.30 -22.60
C PRO A 284 6.29 -4.71 -21.25
N ASP A 285 5.61 -5.61 -20.53
CA ASP A 285 6.05 -6.61 -19.53
C ASP A 285 7.23 -6.30 -18.57
N VAL A 286 7.56 -5.04 -18.30
CA VAL A 286 8.70 -4.72 -17.41
C VAL A 286 8.49 -5.22 -15.97
N CYS A 287 7.24 -5.44 -15.54
CA CYS A 287 6.93 -5.76 -14.14
C CYS A 287 6.36 -7.17 -13.92
N SER A 288 6.37 -8.06 -14.93
CA SER A 288 6.01 -9.47 -14.74
C SER A 288 7.12 -10.31 -14.08
N LEU A 289 8.33 -9.77 -13.93
CA LEU A 289 9.50 -10.50 -13.42
C LEU A 289 10.37 -9.72 -12.40
N SER A 290 10.07 -8.47 -12.07
CA SER A 290 10.88 -7.68 -11.12
C SER A 290 10.02 -6.87 -10.14
N ARG A 291 10.40 -6.87 -8.85
CA ARG A 291 9.70 -6.14 -7.76
C ARG A 291 9.85 -4.61 -7.87
N SER A 292 10.58 -4.10 -8.86
CA SER A 292 10.82 -2.66 -9.07
C SER A 292 11.16 -2.35 -10.54
N CYS A 293 10.56 -1.31 -11.10
CA CYS A 293 10.68 -0.90 -12.51
C CYS A 293 10.96 0.61 -12.60
N VAL A 294 11.94 1.04 -13.41
CA VAL A 294 12.18 2.47 -13.73
C VAL A 294 11.62 2.80 -15.11
N LEU A 295 10.87 3.89 -15.19
CA LEU A 295 10.14 4.34 -16.36
C LEU A 295 10.72 5.66 -16.87
N ALA A 296 11.13 5.66 -18.14
CA ALA A 296 11.55 6.85 -18.86
C ALA A 296 10.43 7.94 -18.93
N PRO A 297 10.80 9.22 -19.12
CA PRO A 297 9.88 10.35 -19.32
C PRO A 297 8.73 10.07 -20.31
N GLY A 298 7.52 10.52 -19.98
CA GLY A 298 6.37 10.55 -20.93
C GLY A 298 5.30 9.47 -20.74
N LYS A 299 5.45 8.61 -19.74
CA LYS A 299 4.62 7.41 -19.55
C LYS A 299 3.40 7.70 -18.66
N GLY A 300 2.30 7.01 -18.96
CA GLY A 300 0.96 7.32 -18.43
C GLY A 300 0.40 6.33 -17.43
N PRO A 301 -0.94 6.24 -17.34
CA PRO A 301 -1.62 5.71 -16.18
C PRO A 301 -1.32 4.23 -15.93
N LEU A 302 -1.27 3.83 -14.67
CA LEU A 302 -1.53 2.44 -14.31
C LEU A 302 -3.01 2.17 -14.58
N ALA A 303 -3.29 1.05 -15.22
CA ALA A 303 -4.63 0.55 -15.44
C ALA A 303 -4.72 -0.88 -14.92
N VAL A 304 -5.73 -1.17 -14.10
CA VAL A 304 -6.08 -2.55 -13.77
C VAL A 304 -7.17 -3.02 -14.72
N GLY A 305 -6.88 -4.12 -15.42
CA GLY A 305 -7.87 -4.84 -16.23
C GLY A 305 -8.86 -5.59 -15.34
N PRO A 306 -10.07 -5.91 -15.86
CA PRO A 306 -11.19 -6.39 -15.07
C PRO A 306 -10.90 -7.72 -14.37
N SER A 307 -10.99 -7.74 -13.03
CA SER A 307 -10.98 -8.97 -12.25
C SER A 307 -12.37 -9.59 -12.20
N ARG A 308 -12.57 -10.92 -12.13
CA ARG A 308 -13.92 -11.51 -11.98
C ARG A 308 -14.21 -12.11 -10.60
N ARG A 309 -13.25 -12.08 -9.68
CA ARG A 309 -13.41 -12.60 -8.31
C ARG A 309 -12.91 -11.58 -7.29
N PRO A 310 -13.43 -11.60 -6.05
CA PRO A 310 -12.80 -10.88 -4.95
C PRO A 310 -11.34 -11.29 -4.85
N GLY A 311 -10.46 -10.31 -4.71
CA GLY A 311 -9.04 -10.60 -4.68
C GLY A 311 -8.24 -9.87 -3.64
N LYS A 312 -7.07 -10.44 -3.36
CA LYS A 312 -6.12 -9.93 -2.39
C LYS A 312 -5.51 -8.62 -2.87
N SER A 313 -5.17 -7.76 -1.92
CA SER A 313 -4.79 -6.39 -2.23
C SER A 313 -3.38 -6.27 -2.79
N TRP A 314 -3.12 -5.20 -3.55
CA TRP A 314 -1.78 -4.83 -4.02
C TRP A 314 -1.47 -3.36 -3.70
N ALA A 315 -0.19 -3.03 -3.61
CA ALA A 315 0.31 -1.68 -3.33
C ALA A 315 1.56 -1.37 -4.16
N VAL A 316 1.47 -0.32 -4.97
CA VAL A 316 2.57 0.19 -5.79
C VAL A 316 3.05 1.51 -5.20
N TRP A 317 4.28 1.53 -4.70
CA TRP A 317 4.96 2.76 -4.32
C TRP A 317 5.61 3.38 -5.55
N TYR A 318 5.51 4.70 -5.70
CA TYR A 318 6.20 5.43 -6.76
C TYR A 318 7.06 6.56 -6.20
N ARG A 319 8.14 6.88 -6.92
CA ARG A 319 8.92 8.12 -6.73
C ARG A 319 9.32 8.75 -8.06
N ARG A 320 9.49 10.07 -8.07
CA ARG A 320 10.10 10.84 -9.15
C ARG A 320 11.55 11.14 -8.76
N PRO A 321 12.56 10.52 -9.40
CA PRO A 321 13.95 10.84 -9.16
C PRO A 321 14.22 12.33 -9.42
N ARG A 322 15.07 12.95 -8.59
CA ARG A 322 15.60 14.29 -8.87
C ARG A 322 16.77 14.12 -9.85
N GLY A 323 16.59 14.53 -11.11
CA GLY A 323 17.58 14.40 -12.18
C GLY A 323 17.15 13.41 -13.27
N VAL A 324 17.68 13.60 -14.48
CA VAL A 324 17.39 12.76 -15.66
C VAL A 324 17.86 11.33 -15.37
N ALA A 325 16.94 10.37 -15.38
CA ALA A 325 17.30 8.97 -15.26
C ALA A 325 18.23 8.58 -16.42
N LEU A 326 19.44 8.10 -16.11
CA LEU A 326 20.32 7.47 -17.09
C LEU A 326 19.59 6.26 -17.71
N PRO A 327 19.61 6.09 -19.04
CA PRO A 327 19.02 4.92 -19.67
C PRO A 327 19.69 3.65 -19.16
N CYS A 328 18.89 2.61 -18.92
CA CYS A 328 19.41 1.27 -18.67
C CYS A 328 20.40 0.89 -19.79
N PRO A 329 21.54 0.25 -19.47
CA PRO A 329 22.44 -0.23 -20.50
C PRO A 329 21.67 -1.19 -21.42
N PRO A 330 21.78 -1.04 -22.76
CA PRO A 330 21.12 -1.94 -23.69
C PRO A 330 21.67 -3.35 -23.46
N GLY A 331 20.76 -4.30 -23.15
CA GLY A 331 21.06 -5.72 -23.22
C GLY A 331 21.37 -6.11 -24.66
N ASP A 332 22.38 -6.95 -24.81
CA ASP A 332 22.88 -7.50 -26.08
C ASP A 332 21.75 -7.88 -27.05
N PRO A 333 21.78 -7.37 -28.31
CA PRO A 333 20.86 -7.80 -29.33
C PRO A 333 21.50 -8.93 -30.13
N GLN A 334 21.12 -10.20 -29.94
CA GLN A 334 21.16 -11.21 -31.01
C GLN A 334 20.20 -12.38 -30.75
N ALA A 335 19.09 -12.40 -31.50
CA ALA A 335 18.43 -13.62 -31.94
C ALA A 335 17.57 -13.33 -33.20
N GLU A 336 18.20 -13.39 -34.38
CA GLU A 336 17.54 -13.79 -35.63
C GLU A 336 18.46 -14.80 -36.32
N GLY A 337 17.99 -16.04 -36.54
CA GLY A 337 18.66 -17.07 -37.36
C GLY A 337 18.24 -16.97 -38.85
N PRO A 338 18.42 -18.00 -39.71
CA PRO A 338 19.21 -19.24 -39.61
C PRO A 338 20.13 -19.51 -40.83
N ALA A 339 20.84 -20.66 -40.78
CA ALA A 339 21.40 -21.45 -41.88
C ALA A 339 22.78 -21.12 -42.48
N ALA A 340 23.51 -22.24 -42.71
CA ALA A 340 24.68 -22.48 -43.55
C ALA A 340 26.08 -22.16 -42.99
N GLY A 341 26.83 -23.24 -42.73
CA GLY A 341 28.16 -23.39 -43.32
C GLY A 341 29.35 -23.56 -42.38
N TYR A 342 29.84 -24.80 -42.35
CA TYR A 342 31.26 -25.19 -42.22
C TYR A 342 31.91 -25.43 -40.83
N ARG A 343 32.80 -26.43 -40.89
CA ARG A 343 33.36 -27.32 -39.86
C ARG A 343 34.76 -26.88 -39.35
N PRO A 344 35.35 -27.57 -38.35
CA PRO A 344 36.39 -27.06 -37.44
C PRO A 344 37.84 -27.46 -37.80
N LEU A 345 38.80 -26.82 -37.15
CA LEU A 345 40.21 -27.26 -36.96
C LEU A 345 40.63 -26.78 -35.54
N SER A 346 40.95 -27.60 -34.53
CA SER A 346 42.00 -28.63 -34.32
C SER A 346 43.44 -28.11 -34.29
N GLY A 347 44.17 -28.45 -33.21
CA GLY A 347 45.63 -28.33 -33.02
C GLY A 347 46.03 -27.36 -31.89
N SER A 348 46.26 -27.79 -30.65
CA SER A 348 47.44 -28.49 -30.09
C SER A 348 48.74 -27.65 -30.04
N ASN A 349 49.19 -27.32 -28.82
CA ASN A 349 50.53 -27.55 -28.24
C ASN A 349 50.78 -26.57 -27.08
N GLN A 350 50.84 -27.07 -25.84
CA GLN A 350 52.00 -27.62 -25.14
C GLN A 350 52.91 -26.54 -24.50
N THR A 351 53.04 -26.69 -23.17
CA THR A 351 54.25 -26.52 -22.33
C THR A 351 54.79 -25.08 -22.15
N SER A 352 55.40 -24.66 -21.04
CA SER A 352 55.98 -25.31 -19.86
C SER A 352 56.25 -24.25 -18.75
N LEU A 353 56.06 -24.64 -17.48
CA LEU A 353 56.94 -24.47 -16.31
C LEU A 353 57.70 -23.16 -15.94
N ARG A 354 57.60 -22.87 -14.62
CA ARG A 354 58.54 -22.21 -13.64
C ARG A 354 58.56 -20.67 -13.62
N SER A 355 58.25 -19.96 -12.53
CA SER A 355 58.66 -19.97 -11.09
C SER A 355 59.74 -18.91 -10.76
N LEU A 356 59.58 -18.26 -9.59
CA LEU A 356 60.44 -17.36 -8.77
C LEU A 356 59.95 -15.91 -8.74
N ILE A 357 59.30 -15.41 -7.67
CA ILE A 357 59.75 -15.06 -6.30
C ILE A 357 60.80 -13.93 -6.24
N SER A 358 60.37 -12.78 -5.71
CA SER A 358 60.96 -12.01 -4.56
C SER A 358 60.37 -10.60 -4.57
N ALA A 359 59.50 -10.24 -3.62
CA ALA A 359 59.79 -9.80 -2.24
C ALA A 359 60.11 -8.29 -2.14
N LEU A 360 59.08 -7.51 -1.78
CA LEU A 360 59.05 -6.54 -0.67
C LEU A 360 57.60 -6.38 -0.20
#